data_AF-F8GY33-F1
#
_entry.id   AF-F8GY33-F1
#
_cell.length_a   1.000
_cell.length_b   1.000
_cell.length_c   1.000
_cell.angle_alpha   90.00
_cell.angle_beta   90.00
_cell.angle_gamma   90.00
#
_symmetry.space_group_name_H-M   'P 1'
#
loop_
_entity.id
_entity.type
_entity.pdbx_description
1 polymer ?
#
loop_
_entity_poly.entity_id
_entity_poly.type
_entity_poly.pdbx_seq_one_letter_code
_entity_poly.pdbx_strand_id
1 'polypeptide(L)'
;MRFTRYERHNPIDFNARRQAAFARKQARERERYPLLADHVAAEQHSVDEEIARRTVRADSFEQGMRDYYARSWRDARRIYFAQSEAVRAVIRAKWSAWVGPTTSTYFAWMVDVESGNQARRLADCRDRDAAARAARTPRSQCRNSWLSDMRRWPQLPLAPR
;
A
#
# COMPACT_ATOMS: atom_id res chain seq x y z
N MET A 1 20.58 -19.03 -9.41
CA MET A 1 19.67 -17.91 -9.75
C MET A 1 20.43 -16.61 -9.53
N ARG A 2 20.29 -15.63 -10.43
CA ARG A 2 20.98 -14.33 -10.39
C ARG A 2 20.27 -13.37 -9.44
N PHE A 3 20.97 -12.77 -8.49
CA PHE A 3 20.42 -11.73 -7.60
C PHE A 3 21.44 -10.62 -7.41
N THR A 4 20.96 -9.38 -7.35
CA THR A 4 21.80 -8.22 -7.05
C THR A 4 22.20 -8.31 -5.58
N ARG A 5 23.50 -8.12 -5.30
CA ARG A 5 23.98 -8.05 -3.91
C ARG A 5 23.31 -6.89 -3.20
N TYR A 6 22.80 -7.13 -2.00
CA TYR A 6 22.26 -6.07 -1.16
C TYR A 6 23.42 -5.24 -0.60
N GLU A 7 23.39 -3.93 -0.83
CA GLU A 7 24.42 -3.01 -0.35
C GLU A 7 24.34 -2.83 1.17
N ARG A 8 25.48 -2.45 1.78
CA ARG A 8 25.50 -2.17 3.22
C ARG A 8 24.78 -0.85 3.46
N HIS A 9 23.81 -0.86 4.38
CA HIS A 9 23.14 0.36 4.80
C HIS A 9 24.11 1.23 5.60
N ASN A 10 24.17 2.51 5.26
CA ASN A 10 24.91 3.51 6.01
C ASN A 10 23.91 4.41 6.75
N PRO A 11 24.21 4.83 7.99
CA PRO A 11 23.38 5.77 8.72
C PRO A 11 23.10 7.04 7.93
N ILE A 12 21.96 7.66 8.21
CA ILE A 12 21.60 8.94 7.58
C ILE A 12 22.64 10.00 7.91
N ASP A 13 23.26 10.56 6.87
CA ASP A 13 24.03 11.80 6.98
C ASP A 13 23.08 13.02 7.05
N PHE A 14 22.93 13.61 8.24
CA PHE A 14 22.16 14.83 8.44
C PHE A 14 23.05 16.09 8.32
N ASN A 15 23.51 16.34 7.11
CA ASN A 15 24.41 17.45 6.80
C ASN A 15 23.80 18.86 6.97
N ALA A 16 24.66 19.87 6.88
CA ALA A 16 24.32 21.29 7.03
C ALA A 16 23.13 21.73 6.15
N ARG A 17 23.01 21.20 4.92
CA ARG A 17 21.88 21.50 4.03
C ARG A 17 20.56 21.02 4.61
N ARG A 18 20.53 19.84 5.24
CA ARG A 18 19.34 19.27 5.89
C ARG A 18 19.00 20.01 7.18
N GLN A 19 20.00 20.42 7.96
CA GLN A 19 19.81 21.27 9.14
C GLN A 19 19.18 22.61 8.76
N ALA A 20 19.70 23.29 7.75
CA ALA A 20 19.14 24.55 7.26
C ALA A 20 17.71 24.37 6.71
N ALA A 21 17.42 23.24 6.04
CA ALA A 21 16.06 22.94 5.58
C ALA A 21 15.09 22.72 6.76
N PHE A 22 15.54 22.08 7.83
CA PHE A 22 14.75 21.90 9.04
C PHE A 22 14.48 23.23 9.76
N ALA A 23 15.50 24.09 9.89
CA ALA A 23 15.31 25.44 10.44
C ALA A 23 14.30 26.28 9.65
N ARG A 24 14.37 26.23 8.30
CA ARG A 24 13.38 26.90 7.43
C ARG A 24 11.97 26.31 7.58
N LYS A 25 11.85 25.00 7.77
CA LYS A 25 10.55 24.35 8.06
C LYS A 25 9.97 24.90 9.36
N GLN A 26 10.77 24.94 10.43
CA GLN A 26 10.33 25.46 11.72
C GLN A 26 9.92 26.94 11.65
N ALA A 27 10.68 27.77 10.93
CA ALA A 27 10.33 29.17 10.72
C ALA A 27 8.97 29.33 10.01
N ARG A 28 8.75 28.59 8.91
CA ARG A 28 7.46 28.59 8.19
C ARG A 28 6.29 28.14 9.05
N GLU A 29 6.51 27.17 9.95
CA GLU A 29 5.48 26.70 10.88
C GLU A 29 5.08 27.77 11.89
N ARG A 30 6.04 28.56 12.40
CA ARG A 30 5.75 29.71 13.29
C ARG A 30 5.06 30.83 12.54
N GLU A 31 5.55 31.17 11.35
CA GLU A 31 4.98 32.21 10.47
C GLU A 31 3.53 31.89 10.05
N ARG A 32 3.19 30.60 9.95
CA ARG A 32 1.82 30.16 9.63
C ARG A 32 0.82 30.50 10.73
N TYR A 33 1.26 30.59 11.99
CA TYR A 33 0.40 30.88 13.14
C TYR A 33 0.97 32.02 13.99
N PRO A 34 0.95 33.29 13.50
CA PRO A 34 1.64 34.40 14.15
C PRO A 34 1.20 34.65 15.60
N LEU A 35 -0.10 34.50 15.89
CA LEU A 35 -0.65 34.66 17.24
C LEU A 35 -0.22 33.57 18.22
N LEU A 36 0.28 32.44 17.69
CA LEU A 36 0.72 31.28 18.46
C LEU A 36 2.22 31.01 18.24
N ALA A 37 2.97 31.95 17.69
CA ALA A 37 4.36 31.70 17.26
C ALA A 37 5.24 31.21 18.41
N ASP A 38 5.07 31.79 19.60
CA ASP A 38 5.82 31.41 20.81
C ASP A 38 5.40 30.02 21.33
N HIS A 39 4.09 29.71 21.29
CA HIS A 39 3.59 28.37 21.63
C HIS A 39 4.10 27.32 20.66
N VAL A 40 4.08 27.59 19.35
CA VAL A 40 4.63 26.70 18.32
C VAL A 40 6.15 26.53 18.51
N ALA A 41 6.88 27.60 18.83
CA ALA A 41 8.31 27.52 19.11
C ALA A 41 8.61 26.64 20.33
N ALA A 42 7.80 26.72 21.40
CA ALA A 42 7.97 25.92 22.60
C ALA A 42 7.72 24.42 22.38
N GLU A 43 6.87 24.05 21.41
CA GLU A 43 6.63 22.66 21.03
C GLU A 43 7.64 22.12 19.99
N GLN A 44 8.40 23.00 19.34
CA GLN A 44 9.37 22.61 18.32
C GLN A 44 10.58 21.93 18.95
N HIS A 45 10.87 20.71 18.49
CA HIS A 45 12.03 19.96 18.93
C HIS A 45 13.33 20.47 18.29
N SER A 46 14.43 20.22 18.99
CA SER A 46 15.78 20.60 18.61
C SER A 46 16.27 19.85 17.37
N VAL A 47 17.37 20.34 16.80
CA VAL A 47 18.04 19.67 15.66
C VAL A 47 18.53 18.28 16.04
N ASP A 48 19.09 18.12 17.25
CA ASP A 48 19.60 16.82 17.71
C ASP A 48 18.47 15.80 17.89
N GLU A 49 17.33 16.22 18.44
CA GLU A 49 16.15 15.37 18.53
C GLU A 49 15.60 14.99 17.16
N GLU A 50 15.63 15.90 16.17
CA GLU A 50 15.24 15.57 14.79
C GLU A 50 16.19 14.56 14.16
N ILE A 51 17.49 14.71 14.38
CA ILE A 51 18.50 13.76 13.91
C ILE A 51 18.23 12.38 14.51
N ALA A 52 18.08 12.30 15.83
CA ALA A 52 17.80 11.04 16.52
C ALA A 52 16.52 10.37 15.99
N ARG A 53 15.43 11.14 15.85
CA ARG A 53 14.16 10.64 15.29
C ARG A 53 14.31 10.12 13.86
N ARG A 54 15.04 10.85 13.01
CA ARG A 54 15.25 10.43 11.61
C ARG A 54 16.11 9.18 11.52
N THR A 55 17.16 9.08 12.32
CA THR A 55 18.02 7.90 12.38
C THR A 55 17.23 6.67 12.77
N VAL A 56 16.49 6.71 13.90
CA VAL A 56 15.65 5.59 14.35
C VAL A 56 14.64 5.17 13.27
N ARG A 57 14.01 6.14 12.61
CA ARG A 57 13.06 5.87 11.53
C ARG A 57 13.72 5.21 10.32
N ALA A 58 14.93 5.63 9.95
CA ALA A 58 15.69 5.07 8.85
C ALA A 58 16.09 3.62 9.13
N ASP A 59 16.64 3.38 10.32
CA ASP A 59 17.08 2.05 10.74
C ASP A 59 15.91 1.07 10.81
N SER A 60 14.77 1.52 11.37
CA SER A 60 13.55 0.72 11.43
C SER A 60 13.00 0.40 10.04
N PHE A 61 13.01 1.38 9.13
CA PHE A 61 12.59 1.17 7.75
C PHE A 61 13.50 0.18 7.03
N GLU A 62 14.81 0.35 7.17
CA GLU A 62 15.82 -0.54 6.58
C GLU A 62 15.64 -1.99 7.06
N GLN A 63 15.48 -2.19 8.37
CA GLN A 63 15.22 -3.51 8.94
C GLN A 63 13.91 -4.10 8.42
N GLY A 64 12.83 -3.29 8.39
CA GLY A 64 11.54 -3.72 7.86
C GLY A 64 11.62 -4.15 6.39
N MET A 65 12.40 -3.44 5.56
CA MET A 65 12.64 -3.80 4.16
C MET A 65 13.45 -5.09 4.03
N ARG A 66 14.49 -5.28 4.84
CA ARG A 66 15.25 -6.55 4.90
C ARG A 66 14.35 -7.73 5.25
N ASP A 67 13.51 -7.57 6.27
CA ASP A 67 12.60 -8.63 6.70
C ASP A 67 11.55 -8.93 5.63
N TYR A 68 11.03 -7.90 4.96
CA TYR A 68 10.13 -8.06 3.82
C TYR A 68 10.78 -8.83 2.67
N TYR A 69 12.00 -8.46 2.27
CA TYR A 69 12.72 -9.16 1.21
C TYR A 69 13.02 -10.62 1.58
N ALA A 70 13.37 -10.90 2.83
CA ALA A 70 13.62 -12.24 3.32
C ALA A 70 12.33 -13.09 3.34
N ARG A 71 11.19 -12.52 3.79
CA ARG A 71 9.89 -13.19 3.73
C ARG A 71 9.48 -13.49 2.29
N SER A 72 9.51 -12.47 1.42
CA SER A 72 9.21 -12.61 -0.01
C SER A 72 10.06 -13.70 -0.67
N TRP A 73 11.35 -13.78 -0.32
CA TRP A 73 12.23 -14.83 -0.83
C TRP A 73 11.82 -16.23 -0.35
N ARG A 74 11.60 -16.40 0.96
CA ARG A 74 11.20 -17.68 1.54
C ARG A 74 9.88 -18.19 0.94
N ASP A 75 8.90 -17.31 0.80
CA ASP A 75 7.61 -17.66 0.21
C ASP A 75 7.70 -18.01 -1.28
N ALA A 76 8.38 -17.18 -2.06
CA ALA A 76 8.59 -17.44 -3.48
C ALA A 76 9.34 -18.76 -3.71
N ARG A 77 10.37 -19.02 -2.90
CA ARG A 77 11.15 -20.25 -2.98
C ARG A 77 10.29 -21.47 -2.66
N ARG A 78 9.47 -21.42 -1.61
CA ARG A 78 8.53 -22.49 -1.27
C ARG A 78 7.57 -22.77 -2.42
N ILE A 79 6.98 -21.74 -3.02
CA ILE A 79 6.05 -21.89 -4.15
C ILE A 79 6.77 -22.47 -5.37
N TYR A 80 7.94 -21.92 -5.71
CA TYR A 80 8.76 -22.36 -6.83
C TYR A 80 9.10 -23.85 -6.76
N PHE A 81 9.55 -24.33 -5.59
CA PHE A 81 9.94 -25.73 -5.44
C PHE A 81 8.75 -26.69 -5.40
N ALA A 82 7.55 -26.21 -5.09
CA ALA A 82 6.31 -26.99 -5.19
C ALA A 82 5.78 -27.14 -6.63
N GLN A 83 6.32 -26.38 -7.60
CA GLN A 83 5.91 -26.49 -9.00
C GLN A 83 6.54 -27.71 -9.70
N SER A 84 5.90 -28.14 -10.79
CA SER A 84 6.47 -29.16 -11.69
C SER A 84 7.76 -28.69 -12.34
N GLU A 85 8.59 -29.64 -12.80
CA GLU A 85 9.88 -29.29 -13.42
C GLU A 85 9.73 -28.40 -14.66
N ALA A 86 8.68 -28.60 -15.46
CA ALA A 86 8.40 -27.78 -16.63
C ALA A 86 8.19 -26.30 -16.26
N VAL A 87 7.36 -26.02 -15.24
CA VAL A 87 7.12 -24.64 -14.77
C VAL A 87 8.40 -24.05 -14.16
N ARG A 88 9.15 -24.84 -13.39
CA ARG A 88 10.44 -24.41 -12.84
C ARG A 88 11.44 -24.05 -13.93
N ALA A 89 11.46 -24.78 -15.05
CA ALA A 89 12.32 -24.49 -16.19
C ALA A 89 11.94 -23.17 -16.87
N VAL A 90 10.64 -22.91 -17.06
CA VAL A 90 10.14 -21.62 -17.58
C VAL A 90 10.55 -20.46 -16.70
N ILE A 91 10.35 -20.58 -15.37
CA ILE A 91 10.76 -19.54 -14.42
C ILE A 91 12.27 -19.30 -14.47
N ARG A 92 13.10 -20.36 -14.51
CA ARG A 92 14.56 -20.21 -14.63
C ARG A 92 14.96 -19.51 -15.92
N ALA A 93 14.36 -19.89 -17.05
CA ALA A 93 14.65 -19.27 -18.35
C ALA A 93 14.29 -17.77 -18.33
N LYS A 94 13.08 -17.43 -17.87
CA LYS A 94 12.61 -16.04 -17.75
C LYS A 94 13.48 -15.23 -16.78
N TRP A 95 13.86 -15.80 -15.64
CA TRP A 95 14.72 -15.11 -14.67
C TRP A 95 16.13 -14.87 -15.19
N SER A 96 16.68 -15.82 -15.95
CA SER A 96 17.99 -15.66 -16.58
C SER A 96 18.00 -14.56 -17.66
N ALA A 97 16.90 -14.44 -18.42
CA ALA A 97 16.73 -13.40 -19.45
C ALA A 97 16.21 -12.05 -18.92
N TRP A 98 15.96 -11.94 -17.60
CA TRP A 98 15.34 -10.76 -17.00
C TRP A 98 16.24 -9.51 -17.09
N VAL A 99 15.68 -8.38 -17.51
CA VAL A 99 16.42 -7.11 -17.66
C VAL A 99 16.19 -6.15 -16.48
N GLY A 100 15.15 -6.38 -15.69
CA GLY A 100 14.81 -5.54 -14.55
C GLY A 100 15.65 -5.81 -13.29
N PRO A 101 15.29 -5.18 -12.15
CA PRO A 101 15.96 -5.40 -10.88
C PRO A 101 15.90 -6.87 -10.47
N THR A 102 17.05 -7.43 -10.06
CA THR A 102 17.13 -8.82 -9.61
C THR A 102 16.98 -8.93 -8.09
N THR A 103 15.87 -8.41 -7.57
CA THR A 103 15.50 -8.51 -6.15
C THR A 103 14.55 -9.68 -5.90
N SER A 104 14.37 -10.07 -4.63
CA SER A 104 13.48 -11.16 -4.26
C SER A 104 12.00 -10.90 -4.58
N THR A 105 11.58 -9.63 -4.61
CA THR A 105 10.20 -9.25 -4.92
C THR A 105 9.84 -9.47 -6.38
N TYR A 106 10.73 -9.11 -7.32
CA TYR A 106 10.51 -9.39 -8.74
C TYR A 106 10.57 -10.88 -9.04
N PHE A 107 11.46 -11.62 -8.36
CA PHE A 107 11.45 -13.08 -8.44
C PHE A 107 10.14 -13.66 -7.91
N ALA A 108 9.64 -13.19 -6.76
CA ALA A 108 8.37 -13.63 -6.19
C ALA A 108 7.19 -13.36 -7.11
N TRP A 109 7.14 -12.18 -7.72
CA TRP A 109 6.14 -11.83 -8.73
C TRP A 109 6.21 -12.80 -9.92
N MET A 110 7.40 -13.07 -10.45
CA MET A 110 7.57 -14.00 -11.58
C MET A 110 7.09 -15.41 -11.21
N VAL A 111 7.49 -15.93 -10.05
CA VAL A 111 7.01 -17.22 -9.56
C VAL A 111 5.49 -17.23 -9.45
N ASP A 112 4.89 -16.16 -8.93
CA ASP A 112 3.46 -16.05 -8.73
C ASP A 112 2.65 -16.02 -10.05
N VAL A 113 3.19 -15.36 -11.08
CA VAL A 113 2.64 -15.36 -12.44
C VAL A 113 2.72 -16.76 -13.04
N GLU A 114 3.91 -17.34 -13.11
CA GLU A 114 4.14 -18.61 -13.81
C GLU A 114 3.55 -19.83 -13.09
N SER A 115 3.36 -19.75 -11.77
CA SER A 115 2.66 -20.79 -11.00
C SER A 115 1.13 -20.69 -11.13
N GLY A 116 0.61 -19.69 -11.85
CA GLY A 116 -0.83 -19.46 -12.00
C GLY A 116 -1.53 -18.91 -10.75
N ASN A 117 -0.79 -18.63 -9.67
CA ASN A 117 -1.33 -18.07 -8.43
C ASN A 117 -1.94 -16.69 -8.66
N GLN A 118 -1.26 -15.86 -9.45
CA GLN A 118 -1.78 -14.54 -9.82
C GLN A 118 -3.10 -14.67 -10.58
N ALA A 119 -3.15 -15.55 -11.58
CA ALA A 119 -4.33 -15.78 -12.40
C ALA A 119 -5.53 -16.23 -11.56
N ARG A 120 -5.31 -17.12 -10.58
CA ARG A 120 -6.33 -17.54 -9.61
C ARG A 120 -6.87 -16.36 -8.80
N ARG A 121 -6.00 -15.55 -8.19
CA ARG A 121 -6.45 -14.37 -7.42
C ARG A 121 -7.20 -13.35 -8.26
N LEU A 122 -6.79 -13.16 -9.52
CA LEU A 122 -7.49 -12.26 -10.44
C LEU A 122 -8.87 -12.81 -10.84
N ALA A 123 -9.01 -14.12 -11.03
CA ALA A 123 -10.31 -14.76 -11.28
C ALA A 123 -11.25 -14.54 -10.09
N ASP A 124 -10.78 -14.83 -8.86
CA ASP A 124 -11.57 -14.63 -7.64
C ASP A 124 -12.04 -13.17 -7.49
N CYS A 125 -11.19 -12.19 -7.80
CA CYS A 125 -11.57 -10.78 -7.76
C CYS A 125 -12.66 -10.45 -8.80
N ARG A 126 -12.53 -10.96 -10.03
CA ARG A 126 -13.56 -10.74 -11.07
C ARG A 126 -14.90 -11.34 -10.67
N ASP A 127 -14.89 -12.53 -10.06
CA ASP A 127 -16.10 -13.21 -9.61
C ASP A 127 -16.78 -12.41 -8.49
N ARG A 128 -16.01 -11.90 -7.52
CA ARG A 128 -16.52 -11.00 -6.47
C ARG A 128 -17.11 -9.71 -7.06
N ASP A 129 -16.42 -9.09 -8.02
CA ASP A 129 -16.90 -7.88 -8.67
C ASP A 129 -18.16 -8.12 -9.51
N ALA A 130 -18.28 -9.28 -10.16
CA ALA A 130 -19.48 -9.69 -10.87
C ALA A 130 -20.66 -9.88 -9.91
N ALA A 131 -20.44 -10.60 -8.79
CA ALA A 131 -21.45 -10.77 -7.76
C ALA A 131 -21.90 -9.45 -7.15
N ALA A 132 -20.96 -8.55 -6.82
CA ALA A 132 -21.26 -7.23 -6.28
C ALA A 132 -22.04 -6.36 -7.29
N ARG A 133 -21.74 -6.45 -8.59
CA ARG A 133 -22.50 -5.76 -9.64
C ARG A 133 -23.91 -6.33 -9.80
N ALA A 134 -24.07 -7.65 -9.77
CA ALA A 134 -25.38 -8.30 -9.86
C ALA A 134 -26.28 -7.97 -8.66
N ALA A 135 -25.69 -7.84 -7.46
CA ALA A 135 -26.41 -7.47 -6.24
C ALA A 135 -26.83 -5.99 -6.19
N ARG A 136 -26.25 -5.12 -7.04
CA ARG A 136 -26.69 -3.72 -7.13
C ARG A 136 -28.02 -3.67 -7.88
N THR A 137 -29.09 -3.34 -7.16
CA THR A 137 -30.38 -3.02 -7.76
C THR A 137 -30.21 -1.93 -8.83
N PRO A 138 -30.71 -2.14 -10.07
CA PRO A 138 -30.67 -1.11 -11.10
C PRO A 138 -31.34 0.18 -10.58
N ARG A 139 -30.71 1.33 -10.82
CA ARG A 139 -31.25 2.64 -10.39
C ARG A 139 -32.66 2.92 -10.94
N SER A 140 -33.05 2.24 -12.02
CA SER A 140 -34.42 2.23 -12.57
C SER A 140 -35.44 1.53 -11.66
N GLN A 141 -35.05 0.50 -10.91
CA GLN A 141 -35.91 -0.18 -9.93
C GLN A 141 -36.04 0.60 -8.62
N CYS A 142 -35.02 1.35 -8.19
CA CYS A 142 -35.14 2.25 -7.04
C CYS A 142 -36.14 3.39 -7.28
N ARG A 143 -36.30 3.86 -8.54
CA ARG A 143 -37.25 4.93 -8.89
C ARG A 143 -38.71 4.45 -8.90
N ASN A 144 -38.95 3.17 -9.19
CA ASN A 144 -40.29 2.57 -9.19
C ASN A 144 -40.75 2.10 -7.80
N SER A 145 -39.83 1.72 -6.91
CA SER A 145 -40.17 1.35 -5.52
C SER A 145 -40.81 2.51 -4.75
N TRP A 146 -40.31 3.74 -4.90
CA TRP A 146 -40.89 4.93 -4.24
C TRP A 146 -42.31 5.26 -4.73
N LEU A 147 -42.58 5.09 -6.04
CA LEU A 147 -43.90 5.33 -6.64
C LEU A 147 -44.92 4.21 -6.35
N SER A 148 -44.44 2.99 -6.07
CA SER A 148 -45.28 1.88 -5.64
C SER A 148 -45.64 1.96 -4.16
N ASP A 149 -44.75 2.45 -3.30
CA ASP A 149 -45.03 2.67 -1.87
C ASP A 149 -45.98 3.85 -1.61
N MET A 150 -45.92 4.93 -2.41
CA MET A 150 -46.87 6.05 -2.27
C MET A 150 -48.33 5.70 -2.61
N ARG A 151 -48.57 4.66 -3.43
CA ARG A 151 -49.93 4.17 -3.74
C ARG A 151 -50.53 3.28 -2.65
N ARG A 152 -49.76 2.96 -1.60
CA ARG A 152 -50.15 2.11 -0.48
C ARG A 152 -50.47 2.89 0.80
N TRP A 153 -50.63 4.21 0.70
CA TRP A 153 -51.11 5.01 1.83
C TRP A 153 -52.60 4.74 2.08
N PRO A 154 -52.98 4.31 3.29
CA PRO A 154 -54.39 4.16 3.64
C PRO A 154 -55.04 5.55 3.68
N GLN A 155 -56.13 5.74 2.94
CA GLN A 155 -56.94 6.95 3.08
C GLN A 155 -57.53 6.97 4.48
N LEU A 156 -57.03 7.88 5.33
CA LEU A 156 -57.57 8.12 6.66
C LEU A 156 -59.01 8.64 6.53
N PRO A 157 -59.99 8.07 7.24
CA PRO A 157 -61.37 8.55 7.17
C PRO A 157 -61.47 9.95 7.79
N LEU A 158 -62.11 10.86 7.06
CA LEU A 158 -62.46 12.19 7.53
C LEU A 158 -63.43 12.07 8.72
N ALA A 159 -63.02 12.59 9.88
CA ALA A 159 -63.85 12.61 11.08
C ALA A 159 -65.06 13.57 10.90
N PRO A 160 -66.27 13.20 11.34
CA PRO A 160 -67.44 14.09 11.32
C PRO A 160 -67.35 15.14 12.43
N ARG A 161 -67.94 16.31 12.14
CA ARG A 161 -67.93 17.53 12.96
C ARG A 161 -68.82 17.43 14.20
#